data_AF-A0A8S2FIM0-F1
#
_entry.id   AF-A0A8S2FIM0-F1
#
_cell.length_a   1.000
_cell.length_b   1.000
_cell.length_c   1.000
_cell.angle_alpha   90.00
_cell.angle_beta   90.00
_cell.angle_gamma   90.00
#
_symmetry.space_group_name_H-M   'P 1'
#
loop_
_entity.id
_entity.type
_entity.pdbx_description
1 polymer ?
#
loop_
_entity_poly.entity_id
_entity_poly.type
_entity_poly.pdbx_seq_one_letter_code
_entity_poly.pdbx_strand_id
1 'polypeptide(L)'
;MVPHRFRNSIISSKAFPGADCGSDHVPVISKIRVKLKRLKQPQQNPKLQVHILKTDPDLKEKFCIKVQNRFEPLDEITNTEVLWEQMKSSILASAEEILPKVQRDKKKRWMTDDIIKLMEQRRLKKSHPSEYKLLDKEIKKKCSEAKEKWLNEQCSEIENKLSVNTKYAHKKSMKLQANQDVPAQAASNQKTAPS
;
A
#
# COMPACT_ATOMS: atom_id res chain seq x y z
N MET A 1 1.14 -16.13 -31.15
CA MET A 1 0.01 -15.66 -32.00
C MET A 1 -1.30 -15.81 -31.23
N VAL A 2 -2.23 -14.85 -31.29
CA VAL A 2 -3.51 -14.93 -30.56
C VAL A 2 -4.45 -15.95 -31.23
N PRO A 3 -5.04 -16.91 -30.47
CA PRO A 3 -6.00 -17.87 -31.01
C PRO A 3 -7.17 -17.17 -31.71
N HIS A 4 -7.63 -17.72 -32.83
CA HIS A 4 -8.66 -17.10 -33.68
C HIS A 4 -9.92 -16.71 -32.87
N ARG A 5 -10.37 -17.59 -31.98
CA ARG A 5 -11.54 -17.38 -31.09
C ARG A 5 -11.47 -16.13 -30.21
N PHE A 6 -10.28 -15.59 -29.95
CA PHE A 6 -10.08 -14.42 -29.09
C PHE A 6 -9.70 -13.15 -29.85
N ARG A 7 -9.53 -13.23 -31.18
CA ARG A 7 -9.17 -12.05 -31.99
C ARG A 7 -10.24 -10.97 -31.91
N ASN A 8 -11.51 -11.37 -31.94
CA ASN A 8 -12.66 -10.46 -31.84
C ASN A 8 -12.81 -9.80 -30.46
N SER A 9 -12.11 -10.31 -29.43
CA SER A 9 -12.10 -9.73 -28.09
C SER A 9 -11.07 -8.61 -27.96
N ILE A 10 -10.09 -8.49 -28.86
CA ILE A 10 -9.07 -7.44 -28.79
C ILE A 10 -9.65 -6.15 -29.38
N ILE A 11 -9.73 -5.10 -28.56
CA ILE A 11 -10.22 -3.78 -28.97
C ILE A 11 -9.09 -2.96 -29.60
N SER A 12 -7.91 -2.97 -28.98
CA SER A 12 -6.74 -2.25 -29.49
C SER A 12 -5.47 -2.81 -28.88
N SER A 13 -4.37 -2.77 -29.63
CA SER A 13 -3.03 -3.08 -29.13
C SER A 13 -2.07 -1.99 -29.59
N LYS A 14 -1.35 -1.34 -28.67
CA LYS A 14 -0.47 -0.21 -28.96
C LYS A 14 0.82 -0.32 -28.16
N ALA A 15 1.95 0.04 -28.79
CA ALA A 15 3.21 0.21 -28.06
C ALA A 15 3.10 1.37 -27.07
N PHE A 16 3.72 1.23 -25.90
CA PHE A 16 3.70 2.23 -24.83
C PHE A 16 5.14 2.70 -24.52
N PRO A 17 5.72 3.53 -25.41
CA PRO A 17 7.13 3.95 -25.32
C PRO A 17 7.45 4.79 -24.07
N GLY A 18 6.44 5.40 -23.45
CA GLY A 18 6.59 6.18 -22.22
C GLY A 18 6.78 5.36 -20.94
N ALA A 19 6.77 4.03 -20.98
CA ALA A 19 7.08 3.21 -19.81
C ALA A 19 8.55 2.76 -19.79
N ASP A 20 9.19 2.86 -18.62
CA ASP A 20 10.50 2.28 -18.37
C ASP A 20 10.36 0.96 -17.61
N CYS A 21 10.73 -0.15 -18.26
CA CYS A 21 10.53 -1.50 -17.74
C CYS A 21 11.86 -2.19 -17.36
N GLY A 22 12.97 -1.46 -17.28
CA GLY A 22 14.28 -2.07 -17.02
C GLY A 22 14.79 -2.96 -18.16
N SER A 23 14.25 -2.76 -19.37
CA SER A 23 14.62 -3.44 -20.61
C SER A 23 14.56 -2.45 -21.76
N ASP A 24 15.33 -2.75 -22.81
CA ASP A 24 15.31 -2.15 -24.14
C ASP A 24 13.97 -2.36 -24.87
N HIS A 25 13.13 -3.28 -24.42
CA HIS A 25 11.81 -3.49 -24.98
C HIS A 25 10.81 -2.40 -24.58
N VAL A 26 9.96 -2.03 -25.54
CA VAL A 26 8.80 -1.18 -25.31
C VAL A 26 7.60 -2.07 -24.96
N PRO A 27 6.98 -1.91 -23.78
CA PRO A 27 5.79 -2.69 -23.45
C PRO A 27 4.64 -2.37 -24.40
N VAL A 28 3.82 -3.38 -24.69
CA VAL A 28 2.62 -3.23 -25.50
C VAL A 28 1.40 -3.30 -24.59
N ILE A 29 0.52 -2.31 -24.68
CA ILE A 29 -0.74 -2.28 -23.94
C ILE A 29 -1.85 -2.75 -24.87
N SER A 30 -2.54 -3.81 -24.45
CA SER A 30 -3.71 -4.35 -25.14
C SER A 30 -4.98 -4.07 -24.33
N LYS A 31 -5.99 -3.50 -24.98
CA LYS A 31 -7.35 -3.36 -24.45
C LYS A 31 -8.17 -4.56 -24.93
N ILE A 32 -8.65 -5.38 -24.00
CA ILE A 32 -9.34 -6.64 -24.30
C ILE A 32 -10.73 -6.61 -23.68
N ARG A 33 -11.74 -7.00 -24.45
CA ARG A 33 -13.12 -7.22 -24.01
C ARG A 33 -13.27 -8.66 -23.52
N VAL A 34 -13.20 -8.86 -22.20
CA VAL A 34 -13.36 -10.18 -21.58
C VAL A 34 -14.15 -10.07 -20.28
N LYS A 35 -15.00 -11.06 -19.99
CA LYS A 35 -15.72 -11.19 -18.72
C LYS A 35 -15.00 -12.25 -17.87
N LEU A 36 -14.29 -11.82 -16.84
CA LEU A 36 -13.61 -12.71 -15.89
C LEU A 36 -14.49 -12.92 -14.66
N LYS A 37 -14.43 -14.12 -14.06
CA LYS A 37 -15.05 -14.37 -12.76
C LYS A 37 -14.30 -13.54 -11.72
N ARG A 38 -14.99 -12.59 -11.08
CA ARG A 38 -14.42 -11.80 -9.98
C ARG A 38 -14.19 -12.74 -8.79
N LEU A 39 -12.94 -12.82 -8.32
CA LEU A 39 -12.65 -13.41 -7.02
C LEU A 39 -13.28 -12.53 -5.95
N LYS A 40 -14.15 -13.09 -5.11
CA LYS A 40 -14.73 -12.39 -3.96
C LYS A 40 -13.62 -12.20 -2.93
N GLN A 41 -12.92 -11.07 -3.00
CA GLN A 41 -12.08 -10.64 -1.90
C GLN A 41 -12.97 -10.10 -0.78
N PRO A 42 -12.71 -10.45 0.49
CA PRO A 42 -13.42 -9.82 1.60
C PRO A 42 -13.20 -8.31 1.52
N GLN A 43 -14.28 -7.54 1.67
CA GLN A 43 -14.18 -6.09 1.82
C GLN A 43 -13.34 -5.82 3.07
N GLN A 44 -12.16 -5.22 2.89
CA GLN A 44 -11.36 -4.79 4.02
C GLN A 44 -11.82 -3.41 4.43
N ASN A 45 -12.40 -3.31 5.62
CA ASN A 45 -12.75 -2.03 6.20
C ASN A 45 -11.48 -1.18 6.38
N PRO A 46 -11.52 0.12 6.02
CA PRO A 46 -10.38 0.99 6.20
C PRO A 46 -9.99 1.05 7.68
N LYS A 47 -8.70 0.89 7.98
CA LYS A 47 -8.21 1.01 9.35
C LYS A 47 -8.32 2.47 9.79
N LEU A 48 -8.93 2.73 10.93
CA LEU A 48 -9.05 4.06 11.52
C LEU A 48 -7.86 4.38 12.43
N GLN A 49 -7.48 5.66 12.51
CA GLN A 49 -6.37 6.11 13.34
C GLN A 49 -6.78 6.37 14.80
N VAL A 50 -7.18 5.31 15.51
CA VAL A 50 -7.67 5.39 16.91
C VAL A 50 -6.68 6.06 17.87
N HIS A 51 -5.37 5.97 17.60
CA HIS A 51 -4.35 6.59 18.45
C HIS A 51 -4.47 8.12 18.55
N ILE A 52 -5.06 8.80 17.57
CA ILE A 52 -5.22 10.25 17.58
C ILE A 52 -6.12 10.70 18.73
N LEU A 53 -7.09 9.88 19.14
CA LEU A 53 -7.93 10.16 20.31
C LEU A 53 -7.16 10.28 21.63
N LYS A 54 -5.91 9.78 21.68
CA LYS A 54 -5.03 9.95 22.85
C LYS A 54 -4.20 11.22 22.79
N THR A 55 -3.97 11.75 21.58
CA THR A 55 -3.07 12.88 21.34
C THR A 55 -3.85 14.18 21.18
N ASP A 56 -5.03 14.12 20.56
CA ASP A 56 -5.87 15.26 20.20
C ASP A 56 -7.13 15.29 21.09
N PRO A 57 -7.19 16.21 22.08
CA PRO A 57 -8.33 16.32 22.99
C PRO A 57 -9.60 16.80 22.29
N ASP A 58 -9.50 17.67 21.29
CA ASP A 58 -10.67 18.23 20.60
C ASP A 58 -11.36 17.16 19.75
N LEU A 59 -10.58 16.32 19.08
CA LEU A 59 -11.11 15.20 18.31
C LEU A 59 -11.77 14.16 19.24
N LYS A 60 -11.18 13.95 20.42
CA LYS A 60 -11.73 13.06 21.44
C LYS A 60 -13.08 13.56 21.94
N GLU A 61 -13.20 14.84 22.24
CA GLU A 61 -14.46 15.44 22.70
C GLU A 61 -15.55 15.31 21.64
N LYS A 62 -15.24 15.65 20.37
CA LYS A 62 -16.17 15.46 19.25
C LYS A 62 -16.63 14.01 19.12
N PHE A 63 -15.71 13.05 19.30
CA PHE A 63 -16.04 11.63 19.29
C PHE A 63 -16.97 11.24 20.43
N CYS A 64 -16.69 11.69 21.65
CA CYS A 64 -17.53 11.43 22.81
C CYS A 64 -18.95 11.98 22.64
N ILE A 65 -19.09 13.25 22.23
CA ILE A 65 -20.40 13.88 21.99
C ILE A 65 -21.20 13.08 20.96
N LYS A 66 -20.55 12.69 19.86
CA LYS A 66 -21.25 11.98 18.78
C LYS A 66 -21.68 10.57 19.17
N VAL A 67 -20.86 9.87 19.95
CA VAL A 67 -21.25 8.58 20.53
C VAL A 67 -22.41 8.77 21.49
N GLN A 68 -22.34 9.74 22.39
CA GLN A 68 -23.40 10.01 23.36
C GLN A 68 -24.74 10.33 22.69
N ASN A 69 -24.75 11.19 21.67
CA ASN A 69 -25.96 11.52 20.91
C ASN A 69 -26.58 10.31 20.20
N ARG A 70 -25.76 9.32 19.81
CA ARG A 70 -26.25 8.07 19.20
C ARG A 70 -26.70 7.03 20.21
N PHE A 71 -26.28 7.18 21.46
CA PHE A 71 -26.62 6.28 22.55
C PHE A 71 -27.89 6.69 23.29
N GLU A 72 -28.19 7.98 23.34
CA GLU A 72 -29.43 8.52 23.94
C GLU A 72 -30.71 7.80 23.48
N PRO A 73 -30.93 7.48 22.19
CA PRO A 73 -32.11 6.72 21.76
C PRO A 73 -32.05 5.20 22.03
N LEU A 74 -30.91 4.66 22.49
CA LEU A 74 -30.74 3.21 22.72
C LEU A 74 -31.29 2.75 24.08
N ASP A 75 -31.50 3.67 25.03
CA ASP A 75 -31.96 3.35 26.38
C ASP A 75 -33.37 2.75 26.42
N GLU A 76 -34.16 2.95 25.36
CA GLU A 76 -35.53 2.43 25.24
C GLU A 76 -35.59 0.97 24.73
N ILE A 77 -34.44 0.39 24.34
CA ILE A 77 -34.39 -0.94 23.73
C ILE A 77 -34.25 -2.03 24.80
N THR A 78 -35.27 -2.87 24.91
CA THR A 78 -35.33 -3.97 25.88
C THR A 78 -34.70 -5.28 25.38
N ASN A 79 -34.55 -5.46 24.07
CA ASN A 79 -33.93 -6.66 23.51
C ASN A 79 -32.40 -6.55 23.54
N THR A 80 -31.75 -7.43 24.28
CA THR A 80 -30.29 -7.42 24.52
C THR A 80 -29.45 -7.60 23.26
N GLU A 81 -29.87 -8.45 22.31
CA GLU A 81 -29.13 -8.67 21.06
C GLU A 81 -29.24 -7.47 20.13
N VAL A 82 -30.43 -6.85 20.07
CA VAL A 82 -30.64 -5.63 19.27
C VAL A 82 -29.87 -4.46 19.86
N LEU A 83 -29.91 -4.31 21.18
CA LEU A 83 -29.15 -3.28 21.89
C LEU A 83 -27.64 -3.40 21.61
N TRP A 84 -27.09 -4.61 21.69
CA TRP A 84 -25.68 -4.85 21.42
C TRP A 84 -25.27 -4.48 20.00
N GLU A 85 -26.01 -4.95 18.97
CA GLU A 85 -25.69 -4.61 17.58
C GLU A 85 -25.82 -3.11 17.29
N GLN A 86 -26.81 -2.44 17.87
CA GLN A 86 -26.97 -0.99 17.71
C GLN A 86 -25.89 -0.19 18.44
N MET A 87 -25.47 -0.62 19.64
CA MET A 87 -24.36 -0.02 20.38
C MET A 87 -23.05 -0.11 19.58
N LYS A 88 -22.74 -1.30 19.08
CA LYS A 88 -21.57 -1.57 18.24
C LYS A 88 -21.60 -0.74 16.95
N SER A 89 -22.74 -0.71 16.27
CA SER A 89 -22.95 0.08 15.05
C SER A 89 -22.74 1.58 15.32
N SER A 90 -23.28 2.09 16.43
CA SER A 90 -23.17 3.49 16.82
C SER A 90 -21.72 3.91 17.08
N ILE A 91 -20.94 3.06 17.77
CA ILE A 91 -19.50 3.30 17.98
C ILE A 91 -18.75 3.29 16.65
N LEU A 92 -18.96 2.26 15.81
CA LEU A 92 -18.23 2.10 14.55
C LEU A 92 -18.55 3.23 13.56
N ALA A 93 -19.81 3.61 13.43
CA ALA A 93 -20.23 4.69 12.55
C ALA A 93 -19.70 6.05 13.05
N SER A 94 -19.69 6.29 14.36
CA SER A 94 -19.12 7.52 14.93
C SER A 94 -17.62 7.58 14.70
N ALA A 95 -16.95 6.44 14.82
CA ALA A 95 -15.53 6.31 14.57
C ALA A 95 -15.20 6.54 13.09
N GLU A 96 -15.99 6.01 12.15
CA GLU A 96 -15.75 6.22 10.72
C GLU A 96 -15.95 7.68 10.29
N GLU A 97 -16.88 8.40 10.93
CA GLU A 97 -17.16 9.80 10.59
C GLU A 97 -16.13 10.78 11.18
N ILE A 98 -15.58 10.49 12.36
CA ILE A 98 -14.67 11.41 13.07
C ILE A 98 -13.21 11.04 12.86
N LEU A 99 -12.88 9.75 12.85
CA LEU A 99 -11.48 9.33 12.81
C LEU A 99 -10.94 9.35 11.37
N PRO A 100 -9.75 9.91 11.15
CA PRO A 100 -9.12 9.82 9.85
C PRO A 100 -8.72 8.36 9.57
N LYS A 101 -8.86 7.98 8.30
CA LYS A 101 -8.44 6.66 7.79
C LYS A 101 -6.91 6.60 7.74
N VAL A 102 -6.35 5.43 8.03
CA VAL A 102 -4.92 5.16 7.87
C VAL A 102 -4.60 5.24 6.39
N GLN A 103 -3.82 6.25 6.00
CA GLN A 103 -3.35 6.35 4.63
C GLN A 103 -2.25 5.32 4.39
N ARG A 104 -2.31 4.65 3.23
CA ARG A 104 -1.20 3.84 2.75
C ARG A 104 -0.23 4.76 2.02
N ASP A 105 1.01 4.81 2.49
CA ASP A 105 2.06 5.51 1.77
C ASP A 105 2.30 4.80 0.43
N LYS A 106 2.03 5.50 -0.66
CA LYS A 106 2.23 4.97 -2.02
C LYS A 106 3.72 4.91 -2.38
N LYS A 107 4.55 5.70 -1.70
CA LYS A 107 5.99 5.78 -1.92
C LYS A 107 6.72 4.97 -0.85
N LYS A 108 7.81 4.31 -1.25
CA LYS A 108 8.75 3.72 -0.29
C LYS A 108 9.41 4.85 0.49
N ARG A 109 9.49 4.73 1.81
CA ARG A 109 9.98 5.79 2.71
C ARG A 109 11.44 6.20 2.47
N TRP A 110 12.24 5.29 1.89
CA TRP A 110 13.63 5.53 1.55
C TRP A 110 13.85 6.13 0.15
N MET A 111 12.80 6.24 -0.68
CA MET A 111 12.95 6.71 -2.06
C MET A 111 13.11 8.23 -2.09
N THR A 112 14.24 8.71 -2.60
CA THR A 112 14.54 10.14 -2.73
C THR A 112 14.14 10.68 -4.10
N ASP A 113 13.90 11.99 -4.19
CA ASP A 113 13.54 12.64 -5.45
C ASP A 113 14.66 12.58 -6.48
N ASP A 114 15.92 12.50 -6.05
CA ASP A 114 17.06 12.34 -6.95
C ASP A 114 17.06 10.98 -7.64
N ILE A 115 16.67 9.91 -6.94
CA ILE A 115 16.50 8.58 -7.56
C ILE A 115 15.38 8.64 -8.59
N ILE A 116 14.29 9.34 -8.29
CA ILE A 116 13.16 9.52 -9.21
C ILE A 116 13.61 10.27 -10.47
N LYS A 117 14.41 11.33 -10.33
CA LYS A 117 15.00 12.07 -11.46
C LYS A 117 15.93 11.19 -12.29
N LEU A 118 16.77 10.36 -11.67
CA LEU A 118 17.63 9.42 -12.40
C LEU A 118 16.82 8.38 -13.17
N MET A 119 15.74 7.86 -12.58
CA MET A 119 14.83 6.93 -13.28
C MET A 119 14.19 7.59 -14.50
N GLU A 120 13.83 8.87 -14.41
CA GLU A 120 13.32 9.65 -15.53
C GLU A 120 14.39 9.86 -16.63
N GLN A 121 15.63 10.16 -16.24
CA GLN A 121 16.75 10.25 -17.18
C GLN A 121 17.01 8.91 -17.89
N ARG A 122 16.97 7.78 -17.15
CA ARG A 122 17.08 6.44 -17.72
C ARG A 122 15.97 6.17 -18.74
N ARG A 123 14.74 6.61 -18.47
CA ARG A 123 13.60 6.50 -19.39
C ARG A 123 13.84 7.24 -20.71
N LEU A 124 14.41 8.44 -20.67
CA LEU A 124 14.71 9.25 -21.86
C LEU A 124 15.88 8.69 -22.68
N LYS A 125 16.83 8.00 -22.04
CA LYS A 125 18.07 7.50 -22.67
C LYS A 125 17.99 6.05 -23.16
N LYS A 126 16.79 5.49 -23.37
CA LYS A 126 16.59 4.12 -23.87
C LYS A 126 17.32 3.81 -25.19
N SER A 127 17.46 4.79 -26.08
CA SER A 127 18.16 4.61 -27.37
C SER A 127 19.68 4.50 -27.26
N HIS A 128 20.27 4.72 -26.07
CA HIS A 128 21.71 4.72 -25.84
C HIS A 128 22.08 3.61 -24.84
N PRO A 129 22.40 2.39 -25.30
CA PRO A 129 22.59 1.23 -24.41
C PRO A 129 23.70 1.38 -23.37
N SER A 130 24.77 2.12 -23.70
CA SER A 130 25.89 2.39 -22.78
C SER A 130 25.44 3.31 -21.63
N GLU A 131 24.86 4.46 -21.95
CA GLU A 131 24.33 5.42 -20.97
C GLU A 131 23.22 4.79 -20.12
N TYR A 132 22.32 3.99 -20.73
CA TYR A 132 21.27 3.28 -20.02
C TYR A 132 21.83 2.35 -18.94
N LYS A 133 22.86 1.56 -19.28
CA LYS A 133 23.51 0.64 -18.33
C LYS A 133 24.23 1.39 -17.20
N LEU A 134 24.87 2.52 -17.52
CA LEU A 134 25.53 3.36 -16.51
C LEU A 134 24.51 3.95 -15.53
N LEU A 135 23.41 4.52 -16.05
CA LEU A 135 22.32 5.06 -15.23
C LEU A 135 21.64 3.96 -14.41
N ASP A 136 21.43 2.77 -14.97
CA ASP A 136 20.86 1.64 -14.22
C ASP A 136 21.75 1.22 -13.04
N LYS A 137 23.07 1.17 -13.26
CA LYS A 137 24.04 0.89 -12.19
C LYS A 137 24.04 1.98 -11.12
N GLU A 138 23.99 3.25 -11.52
CA GLU A 138 23.94 4.38 -10.59
C GLU A 138 22.63 4.37 -9.77
N ILE A 139 21.49 4.14 -10.42
CA ILE A 139 20.18 4.03 -9.76
C ILE A 139 20.20 2.91 -8.73
N LYS A 140 20.71 1.72 -9.09
CA LYS A 140 20.83 0.59 -8.17
C LYS A 140 21.71 0.94 -6.96
N LYS A 141 22.84 1.60 -7.18
CA LYS A 141 23.74 2.07 -6.12
C LYS A 141 23.02 3.06 -5.18
N LYS A 142 22.43 4.13 -5.73
CA LYS A 142 21.70 5.13 -4.91
C LYS A 142 20.49 4.52 -4.19
N CYS A 143 19.78 3.57 -4.79
CA CYS A 143 18.71 2.84 -4.12
C CYS A 143 19.22 2.04 -2.93
N SER A 144 20.37 1.37 -3.07
CA SER A 144 20.99 0.62 -1.98
C SER A 144 21.42 1.56 -0.85
N GLU A 145 22.14 2.62 -1.18
CA GLU A 145 22.61 3.62 -0.21
C GLU A 145 21.46 4.32 0.52
N ALA A 146 20.42 4.75 -0.20
CA ALA A 146 19.26 5.40 0.40
C ALA A 146 18.46 4.44 1.30
N LYS A 147 18.32 3.17 0.88
CA LYS A 147 17.67 2.14 1.69
C LYS A 147 18.47 1.82 2.95
N GLU A 148 19.79 1.70 2.83
CA GLU A 148 20.69 1.44 3.96
C GLU A 148 20.69 2.61 4.95
N LYS A 149 20.84 3.84 4.45
CA LYS A 149 20.76 5.06 5.28
C LYS A 149 19.45 5.13 6.04
N TRP A 150 18.32 4.90 5.36
CA TRP A 150 17.02 4.88 6.00
C TRP A 150 16.90 3.77 7.06
N LEU A 151 17.41 2.56 6.78
CA LEU A 151 17.40 1.48 7.77
C LEU A 151 18.24 1.83 9.00
N ASN A 152 19.44 2.40 8.80
CA ASN A 152 20.32 2.82 9.89
C ASN A 152 19.65 3.90 10.75
N GLU A 153 19.03 4.91 10.14
CA GLU A 153 18.25 5.93 10.87
C GLU A 153 17.09 5.30 11.69
N GLN A 154 16.40 4.31 11.12
CA GLN A 154 15.34 3.61 11.85
C GLN A 154 15.88 2.77 13.01
N CYS A 155 17.03 2.12 12.85
CA CYS A 155 17.71 1.37 13.91
C CYS A 155 18.16 2.30 15.04
N SER A 156 18.84 3.41 14.72
CA SER A 156 19.26 4.39 15.73
C SER A 156 18.07 4.98 16.51
N GLU A 157 16.94 5.23 15.85
CA GLU A 157 15.74 5.71 16.55
C GLU A 157 15.15 4.63 17.49
N ILE A 158 15.25 3.35 17.12
CA ILE A 158 14.84 2.23 17.98
C ILE A 158 15.76 2.13 19.19
N GLU A 159 17.07 2.18 19.00
CA GLU A 159 18.08 2.12 20.07
C GLU A 159 17.89 3.24 21.09
N ASN A 160 17.73 4.48 20.61
CA ASN A 160 17.51 5.64 21.48
C ASN A 160 16.23 5.53 22.33
N LYS A 161 15.19 4.89 21.79
CA LYS A 161 13.91 4.71 22.49
C LYS A 161 13.81 3.39 23.25
N LEU A 162 14.80 2.50 23.12
CA LEU A 162 14.79 1.19 23.78
C LEU A 162 14.89 1.34 25.30
N SER A 163 15.72 2.28 25.77
CA SER A 163 15.92 2.57 27.19
C SER A 163 14.69 3.22 27.85
N VAL A 164 13.93 4.01 27.09
CA VAL A 164 12.76 4.76 27.60
C VAL A 164 11.45 3.99 27.44
N ASN A 165 11.29 3.26 26.33
CA ASN A 165 10.03 2.59 26.00
C ASN A 165 10.25 1.32 25.16
N THR A 166 10.49 0.21 25.87
CA THR A 166 10.74 -1.11 25.29
C THR A 166 9.57 -1.60 24.42
N LYS A 167 8.32 -1.29 24.81
CA LYS A 167 7.12 -1.66 24.03
C LYS A 167 7.07 -0.94 22.68
N TYR A 168 7.46 0.33 22.64
CA TYR A 168 7.56 1.10 21.40
C TYR A 168 8.64 0.51 20.47
N ALA A 169 9.82 0.25 21.01
CA ALA A 169 10.95 -0.32 20.27
C ALA A 169 10.58 -1.67 19.63
N HIS A 170 9.99 -2.58 20.40
CA HIS A 170 9.51 -3.88 19.88
C HIS A 170 8.46 -3.71 18.76
N LYS A 171 7.45 -2.85 18.97
CA LYS A 171 6.41 -2.60 17.97
C LYS A 171 6.97 -2.01 16.67
N LYS A 172 7.99 -1.16 16.77
CA LYS A 172 8.62 -0.54 15.61
C LYS A 172 9.52 -1.53 14.85
N SER A 173 10.28 -2.36 15.56
CA SER A 173 11.06 -3.46 14.98
C SER A 173 10.19 -4.42 14.16
N MET A 174 9.07 -4.88 14.73
CA MET A 174 8.11 -5.75 14.03
C MET A 174 7.56 -5.12 12.75
N LYS A 175 7.29 -3.80 12.76
CA LYS A 175 6.83 -3.07 11.56
C LYS A 175 7.90 -2.96 10.48
N LEU A 176 9.18 -2.87 10.85
CA LEU A 176 10.27 -2.83 9.87
C LEU A 176 10.42 -4.19 9.18
N GLN A 177 10.32 -5.29 9.93
CA GLN A 177 10.35 -6.65 9.40
C GLN A 177 9.17 -6.95 8.48
N ALA A 178 7.94 -6.62 8.90
CA ALA A 178 6.73 -6.85 8.10
C ALA A 178 6.71 -6.08 6.75
N ASN A 179 7.46 -4.99 6.63
CA ASN A 179 7.62 -4.24 5.37
C ASN A 179 8.72 -4.80 4.45
N GLN A 180 9.57 -5.71 4.94
CA GLN A 180 10.57 -6.42 4.13
C GLN A 180 9.98 -7.69 3.47
N ASP A 181 8.95 -8.30 4.07
CA ASP A 181 8.36 -9.58 3.66
C ASP A 181 7.31 -9.53 2.54
N VAL A 182 7.47 -8.64 1.55
CA VAL A 182 6.78 -8.84 0.25
C VAL A 182 7.81 -9.21 -0.80
N PRO A 183 8.29 -10.47 -0.82
CA PRO A 183 9.04 -10.97 -1.96
C PRO A 183 8.13 -11.01 -3.19
N ALA A 184 8.64 -10.51 -4.31
CA ALA A 184 8.04 -10.54 -5.64
C ALA A 184 7.96 -11.97 -6.24
N GLN A 185 7.72 -12.98 -5.43
CA GLN A 185 7.67 -14.39 -5.82
C GLN A 185 6.26 -14.95 -5.62
N ALA A 186 5.32 -14.47 -6.44
CA ALA A 186 4.00 -15.10 -6.61
C ALA A 186 3.65 -15.30 -8.09
N ALA A 187 4.66 -15.41 -8.97
CA ALA A 187 4.47 -15.57 -10.41
C ALA A 187 5.25 -16.74 -11.03
N SER A 188 5.80 -17.65 -10.21
CA SER A 188 6.44 -18.87 -10.69
C SER A 188 5.91 -20.04 -9.87
N ASN A 189 4.76 -20.56 -10.28
CA ASN A 189 4.33 -21.94 -10.06
C ASN A 189 2.98 -22.18 -10.73
N GLN A 190 2.98 -22.36 -12.05
CA GLN A 190 2.10 -23.36 -12.66
C GLN A 190 2.95 -24.23 -13.57
N LYS A 191 3.19 -25.43 -13.03
CA LYS A 191 3.88 -26.57 -13.62
C LYS A 191 3.16 -27.03 -14.88
N THR A 192 3.95 -27.30 -15.91
CA THR A 192 3.88 -28.45 -16.83
C THR A 192 2.58 -29.26 -16.83
N ALA A 193 1.88 -29.27 -17.97
CA ALA A 193 0.97 -30.36 -18.35
C ALA A 193 1.59 -31.13 -19.54
N PRO A 194 1.44 -32.46 -19.59
CA PRO A 194 2.15 -33.31 -20.55
C PRO A 194 1.51 -33.29 -21.94
N SER A 195 2.30 -33.82 -22.88
CA SER A 195 2.19 -33.88 -24.33
C SER A 195 0.83 -34.23 -24.93
#